data_AF-A0A2Z4VBN0-F1
#
_entry.id   AF-A0A2Z4VBN0-F1
#
_cell.length_a   1.000
_cell.length_b   1.000
_cell.length_c   1.000
_cell.angle_alpha   90.00
_cell.angle_beta   90.00
_cell.angle_gamma   90.00
#
_symmetry.space_group_name_H-M   'P 1'
#
loop_
_entity.id
_entity.type
_entity.pdbx_description
1 polymer ?
#
loop_
_entity_poly.entity_id
_entity_poly.type
_entity_poly.pdbx_seq_one_letter_code
_entity_poly.pdbx_strand_id
1 'polypeptide(L)'
;MTRKESVRLAAESARESFLHAAEVVAPYAESAKDAAVHYAQEANERLAPKVSSAADAAARQARTTYGCHVQPRIRAARTHVPPNVDRAAVNAVKQSRRAVRQAADYTQPRIESALAAAQPVAEELSSRSTATLAALRGQVSAKEVQKLVRKHERRARTGRLLKGAALVGVLAGGAYAAWKWWDQQSNPDWLVEPPAATELSARDEAAQGSFEDELAVKEREAGAESDPGSLPSSALEAEAEAAEARIDAEDAKRKHR
;
A
#
# COMPACT_ATOMS: atom_id res chain seq x y z
N MET A 1 47.77 -38.24 22.30
CA MET A 1 46.38 -37.81 22.07
C MET A 1 46.34 -36.80 20.94
N THR A 2 45.40 -36.92 19.99
CA THR A 2 45.26 -35.98 18.88
C THR A 2 44.28 -34.86 19.27
N ARG A 3 44.49 -33.62 18.79
CA ARG A 3 43.58 -32.49 19.03
C ARG A 3 42.12 -32.77 18.65
N LYS A 4 41.90 -33.69 17.69
CA LYS A 4 40.57 -34.05 17.22
C LYS A 4 39.79 -34.87 18.26
N GLU A 5 40.48 -35.72 19.01
CA GLU A 5 39.86 -36.51 20.08
C GLU A 5 39.56 -35.68 21.33
N SER A 6 40.41 -34.71 21.67
CA SER A 6 40.12 -33.81 22.80
C SER A 6 38.90 -32.92 22.54
N VAL A 7 38.70 -32.46 21.30
CA VAL A 7 37.49 -31.71 20.92
C VAL A 7 36.25 -32.60 20.96
N ARG A 8 36.37 -33.86 20.53
CA ARG A 8 35.25 -34.81 20.55
C ARG A 8 34.84 -35.18 21.97
N LEU A 9 35.80 -35.44 22.85
CA LEU A 9 35.59 -35.68 24.28
C LEU A 9 34.99 -34.46 25.00
N ALA A 10 35.46 -33.25 24.70
CA ALA A 10 34.90 -32.03 25.26
C ALA A 10 33.44 -31.79 24.78
N ALA A 11 33.15 -32.09 23.51
CA ALA A 11 31.79 -32.00 22.99
C ALA A 11 30.87 -33.06 23.61
N GLU A 12 31.39 -34.27 23.85
CA GLU A 12 30.64 -35.36 24.47
C GLU A 12 30.33 -35.07 25.94
N SER A 13 31.29 -34.55 26.72
CA SER A 13 31.05 -34.14 28.12
C SER A 13 30.13 -32.90 28.23
N ALA A 14 30.24 -31.96 27.29
CA ALA A 14 29.31 -30.82 27.23
C ALA A 14 27.88 -31.28 26.92
N ARG A 15 27.73 -32.28 26.05
CA ARG A 15 26.44 -32.89 25.73
C ARG A 15 25.86 -33.62 26.93
N GLU A 16 26.67 -34.37 27.67
CA GLU A 16 26.26 -35.07 28.88
C GLU A 16 25.84 -34.10 30.00
N SER A 17 26.56 -32.99 30.16
CA SER A 17 26.21 -31.91 31.09
C SER A 17 24.87 -31.24 30.73
N PHE A 18 24.63 -31.04 29.43
CA PHE A 18 23.36 -30.49 28.94
C PHE A 18 22.19 -31.44 29.15
N LEU A 19 22.37 -32.74 28.89
CA LEU A 19 21.33 -33.75 29.13
C LEU A 19 20.99 -33.82 30.63
N HIS A 20 21.98 -33.78 31.50
CA HIS A 20 21.75 -33.77 32.95
C HIS A 20 21.05 -32.49 33.42
N ALA A 21 21.45 -31.33 32.90
CA ALA A 21 20.76 -30.07 33.16
C ALA A 21 19.31 -30.08 32.63
N ALA A 22 19.07 -30.70 31.48
CA ALA A 22 17.73 -30.86 30.91
C ALA A 22 16.86 -31.81 31.74
N GLU A 23 17.39 -32.92 32.25
CA GLU A 23 16.67 -33.82 33.17
C GLU A 23 16.30 -33.13 34.48
N VAL A 24 17.20 -32.31 35.04
CA VAL A 24 16.95 -31.55 36.27
C VAL A 24 15.89 -30.46 36.06
N VAL A 25 15.81 -29.88 34.86
CA VAL A 25 14.85 -28.82 34.51
C VAL A 25 13.53 -29.37 33.97
N ALA A 26 13.51 -30.61 33.46
CA ALA A 26 12.33 -31.27 32.90
C ALA A 26 11.04 -31.12 33.75
N PRO A 27 11.03 -31.39 35.08
CA PRO A 27 9.80 -31.26 35.87
C PRO A 27 9.31 -29.80 36.00
N TYR A 28 10.22 -28.83 36.00
CA TYR A 28 9.87 -27.41 36.02
C TYR A 28 9.42 -26.90 34.66
N ALA A 29 9.97 -27.43 33.57
CA ALA A 29 9.52 -27.14 32.22
C ALA A 29 8.09 -27.68 31.98
N GLU A 30 7.78 -28.87 32.50
CA GLU A 30 6.44 -29.48 32.40
C GLU A 30 5.38 -28.65 33.12
N SER A 31 5.61 -28.28 34.39
CA SER A 31 4.69 -27.38 35.12
C SER A 31 4.53 -26.00 34.47
N ALA A 32 5.58 -25.44 33.87
CA ALA A 32 5.49 -24.17 33.14
C ALA A 32 4.66 -24.31 31.85
N LYS A 33 4.74 -25.46 31.16
CA LYS A 33 3.89 -25.77 30.00
C LYS A 33 2.42 -25.88 30.40
N ASP A 34 2.11 -26.59 31.48
CA ASP A 34 0.73 -26.74 31.97
C ASP A 34 0.12 -25.38 32.32
N ALA A 35 0.88 -24.50 32.99
CA ALA A 35 0.44 -23.14 33.27
C ALA A 35 0.20 -22.33 31.98
N ALA A 36 1.08 -22.45 30.99
CA ALA A 36 0.92 -21.75 29.71
C ALA A 36 -0.33 -22.22 28.94
N VAL A 37 -0.60 -23.53 28.93
CA VAL A 37 -1.81 -24.10 28.33
C VAL A 37 -3.06 -23.58 29.04
N HIS A 38 -3.05 -23.57 30.39
CA HIS A 38 -4.15 -23.06 31.19
C HIS A 38 -4.46 -21.59 30.88
N TYR A 39 -3.44 -20.72 30.85
CA TYR A 39 -3.65 -19.30 30.52
C TYR A 39 -4.05 -19.06 29.06
N ALA A 40 -3.58 -19.88 28.13
CA ALA A 40 -3.99 -19.81 26.73
C ALA A 40 -5.47 -20.19 26.56
N GLN A 41 -5.94 -21.22 27.27
CA GLN A 41 -7.34 -21.63 27.29
C GLN A 41 -8.22 -20.51 27.90
N GLU A 42 -7.83 -19.96 29.05
CA GLU A 42 -8.59 -18.87 29.68
C GLU A 42 -8.64 -17.61 28.80
N ALA A 43 -7.54 -17.29 28.10
CA ALA A 43 -7.51 -16.20 27.14
C ALA A 43 -8.44 -16.46 25.96
N ASN A 44 -8.45 -17.69 25.42
CA ASN A 44 -9.33 -18.09 24.33
C ASN A 44 -10.81 -18.03 24.75
N GLU A 45 -11.17 -18.49 25.95
CA GLU A 45 -12.53 -18.41 26.47
C GLU A 45 -13.04 -16.97 26.54
N ARG A 46 -12.17 -16.02 26.92
CA ARG A 46 -12.52 -14.60 27.00
C ARG A 46 -12.52 -13.88 25.64
N LEU A 47 -11.69 -14.32 24.71
CA LEU A 47 -11.52 -13.66 23.41
C LEU A 47 -12.42 -14.26 22.32
N ALA A 48 -12.68 -15.55 22.34
CA ALA A 48 -13.53 -16.25 21.37
C ALA A 48 -14.89 -15.55 21.13
N PRO A 49 -15.68 -15.19 22.17
CA PRO A 49 -16.96 -14.52 21.95
C PRO A 49 -16.81 -13.09 21.40
N LYS A 50 -15.70 -12.41 21.71
CA LYS A 50 -15.44 -11.06 21.18
C LYS A 50 -15.03 -11.10 19.71
N VAL A 51 -14.22 -12.09 19.35
CA VAL A 51 -13.79 -12.29 17.96
C VAL A 51 -14.97 -12.75 17.10
N SER A 52 -15.80 -13.68 17.59
CA SER A 52 -16.99 -14.13 16.85
C SER A 52 -17.99 -12.99 16.66
N SER A 53 -18.31 -12.23 17.71
CA SER A 53 -19.22 -11.08 17.60
C SER A 53 -18.68 -9.97 16.69
N ALA A 54 -17.36 -9.71 16.71
CA ALA A 54 -16.72 -8.78 15.78
C ALA A 54 -16.75 -9.29 14.33
N ALA A 55 -16.50 -10.59 14.12
CA ALA A 55 -16.58 -11.22 12.80
C ALA A 55 -18.02 -11.15 12.26
N ASP A 56 -19.01 -11.40 13.11
CA ASP A 56 -20.43 -11.29 12.75
C ASP A 56 -20.82 -9.84 12.43
N ALA A 57 -20.32 -8.88 13.20
CA ALA A 57 -20.54 -7.45 12.93
C ALA A 57 -19.91 -7.03 11.59
N ALA A 58 -18.68 -7.46 11.32
CA ALA A 58 -18.01 -7.20 10.04
C ALA A 58 -18.74 -7.86 8.87
N ALA A 59 -19.23 -9.09 9.04
CA ALA A 59 -20.03 -9.78 8.03
C ALA A 59 -21.36 -9.06 7.75
N ARG A 60 -22.05 -8.59 8.80
CA ARG A 60 -23.26 -7.77 8.66
C ARG A 60 -22.95 -6.47 7.92
N GLN A 61 -21.88 -5.78 8.28
CA GLN A 61 -21.46 -4.53 7.63
C GLN A 61 -21.08 -4.75 6.16
N ALA A 62 -20.41 -5.85 5.83
CA ALA A 62 -20.10 -6.19 4.45
C ALA A 62 -21.38 -6.43 3.63
N ARG A 63 -22.38 -7.13 4.21
CA ARG A 63 -23.67 -7.38 3.56
C ARG A 63 -24.45 -6.09 3.34
N THR A 64 -24.53 -5.21 4.34
CA THR A 64 -25.22 -3.92 4.19
C THR A 64 -24.53 -3.03 3.16
N THR A 65 -23.19 -2.95 3.20
CA THR A 65 -22.41 -2.17 2.22
C THR A 65 -22.61 -2.71 0.81
N TYR A 66 -22.60 -4.03 0.64
CA TYR A 66 -22.87 -4.68 -0.65
C TYR A 66 -24.28 -4.38 -1.14
N GLY A 67 -25.29 -4.55 -0.30
CA GLY A 67 -26.69 -4.30 -0.64
C GLY A 67 -26.97 -2.85 -1.01
N CYS A 68 -26.39 -1.90 -0.29
CA CYS A 68 -26.62 -0.47 -0.53
C CYS A 68 -25.85 0.07 -1.73
N HIS A 69 -24.60 -0.35 -1.94
CA HIS A 69 -23.71 0.31 -2.92
C HIS A 69 -23.41 -0.55 -4.15
N VAL A 70 -23.21 -1.84 -3.97
CA VAL A 70 -22.71 -2.72 -5.04
C VAL A 70 -23.88 -3.31 -5.84
N GLN A 71 -24.90 -3.80 -5.13
CA GLN A 71 -26.08 -4.43 -5.74
C GLN A 71 -26.85 -3.52 -6.72
N PRO A 72 -27.18 -2.25 -6.41
CA PRO A 72 -27.88 -1.39 -7.37
C PRO A 72 -27.04 -1.09 -8.60
N ARG A 73 -25.71 -0.92 -8.45
CA ARG A 73 -24.80 -0.66 -9.58
C ARG A 73 -24.68 -1.87 -10.51
N ILE A 74 -24.61 -3.09 -9.95
CA ILE A 74 -24.64 -4.32 -10.75
C ILE A 74 -25.98 -4.47 -11.48
N ARG A 75 -27.10 -4.15 -10.81
CA ARG A 75 -28.43 -4.22 -11.43
C ARG A 75 -28.56 -3.24 -12.60
N ALA A 76 -28.08 -2.01 -12.44
CA ALA A 76 -28.04 -1.02 -13.51
C ALA A 76 -27.11 -1.43 -14.65
N ALA A 77 -25.94 -2.03 -14.36
CA ALA A 77 -25.08 -2.54 -15.42
C ALA A 77 -25.77 -3.66 -16.22
N ARG A 78 -26.50 -4.56 -15.54
CA ARG A 78 -27.18 -5.70 -16.16
C ARG A 78 -28.30 -5.33 -17.15
N THR A 79 -28.93 -4.17 -17.03
CA THR A 79 -29.95 -3.73 -18.01
C THR A 79 -29.35 -3.40 -19.37
N HIS A 80 -28.04 -3.14 -19.43
CA HIS A 80 -27.32 -2.79 -20.66
C HIS A 80 -26.44 -3.92 -21.20
N VAL A 81 -26.34 -5.05 -20.49
CA VAL A 81 -25.47 -6.17 -20.89
C VAL A 81 -26.29 -7.20 -21.69
N PRO A 82 -25.80 -7.64 -22.87
CA PRO A 82 -26.45 -8.71 -23.61
C PRO A 82 -26.60 -9.99 -22.77
N PRO A 83 -27.74 -10.70 -22.85
CA PRO A 83 -28.04 -11.83 -21.97
C PRO A 83 -27.04 -13.00 -22.09
N ASN A 84 -26.40 -13.15 -23.25
CA ASN A 84 -25.37 -14.17 -23.46
C ASN A 84 -24.10 -13.87 -22.65
N VAL A 85 -23.73 -12.60 -22.51
CA VAL A 85 -22.56 -12.17 -21.72
C VAL A 85 -22.83 -12.32 -20.23
N ASP A 86 -24.03 -11.97 -19.74
CA ASP A 86 -24.39 -12.18 -18.33
C ASP A 86 -24.41 -13.67 -17.96
N ARG A 87 -24.92 -14.54 -18.84
CA ARG A 87 -24.87 -16.01 -18.64
C ARG A 87 -23.44 -16.54 -18.60
N ALA A 88 -22.57 -16.09 -19.50
CA ALA A 88 -21.16 -16.46 -19.50
C ALA A 88 -20.47 -15.99 -18.21
N ALA A 89 -20.73 -14.75 -17.76
CA ALA A 89 -20.19 -14.21 -16.52
C ALA A 89 -20.66 -15.01 -15.29
N VAL A 90 -21.95 -15.35 -15.21
CA VAL A 90 -22.49 -16.16 -14.11
C VAL A 90 -21.87 -17.57 -14.11
N ASN A 91 -21.67 -18.17 -15.28
CA ASN A 91 -21.03 -19.48 -15.39
C ASN A 91 -19.55 -19.43 -15.02
N ALA A 92 -18.81 -18.39 -15.42
CA ALA A 92 -17.43 -18.18 -15.03
C ALA A 92 -17.30 -18.03 -13.50
N VAL A 93 -18.20 -17.28 -12.85
CA VAL A 93 -18.24 -17.15 -11.38
C VAL A 93 -18.57 -18.49 -10.71
N LYS A 94 -19.46 -19.31 -11.27
CA LYS A 94 -19.75 -20.65 -10.75
C LYS A 94 -18.53 -21.56 -10.85
N GLN A 95 -17.82 -21.53 -11.97
CA GLN A 95 -16.61 -22.32 -12.19
C GLN A 95 -15.47 -21.88 -11.28
N SER A 96 -15.24 -20.57 -11.12
CA SER A 96 -14.22 -20.06 -10.21
C SER A 96 -14.51 -20.44 -8.76
N ARG A 97 -15.77 -20.40 -8.31
CA ARG A 97 -16.16 -20.88 -6.98
C ARG A 97 -15.89 -22.37 -6.79
N ARG A 98 -16.12 -23.20 -7.81
CA ARG A 98 -15.79 -24.63 -7.75
C ARG A 98 -14.28 -24.86 -7.68
N ALA A 99 -13.52 -24.15 -8.50
CA ALA A 99 -12.06 -24.22 -8.50
C ALA A 99 -11.46 -23.76 -7.15
N VAL A 100 -11.99 -22.69 -6.56
CA VAL A 100 -11.55 -22.22 -5.23
C VAL A 100 -11.87 -23.24 -4.14
N ARG A 101 -13.04 -23.89 -4.18
CA ARG A 101 -13.37 -24.96 -3.23
C ARG A 101 -12.41 -26.13 -3.38
N GLN A 102 -12.17 -26.60 -4.60
CA GLN A 102 -11.21 -27.67 -4.87
C GLN A 102 -9.79 -27.29 -4.44
N ALA A 103 -9.38 -26.04 -4.65
CA ALA A 103 -8.09 -25.55 -4.19
C ALA A 103 -8.03 -25.48 -2.66
N ALA A 104 -9.11 -25.08 -1.99
CA ALA A 104 -9.19 -25.07 -0.53
C ALA A 104 -9.13 -26.50 0.05
N ASP A 105 -9.87 -27.44 -0.55
CA ASP A 105 -9.84 -28.86 -0.17
C ASP A 105 -8.44 -29.45 -0.36
N TYR A 106 -7.73 -29.05 -1.42
CA TYR A 106 -6.34 -29.46 -1.68
C TYR A 106 -5.31 -28.79 -0.75
N THR A 107 -5.52 -27.54 -0.36
CA THR A 107 -4.59 -26.82 0.53
C THR A 107 -4.80 -27.14 1.99
N GLN A 108 -6.00 -27.58 2.39
CA GLN A 108 -6.33 -27.97 3.76
C GLN A 108 -5.28 -28.90 4.40
N PRO A 109 -4.91 -30.06 3.81
CA PRO A 109 -3.92 -30.96 4.42
C PRO A 109 -2.51 -30.34 4.50
N ARG A 110 -2.18 -29.39 3.59
CA ARG A 110 -0.88 -28.69 3.63
C ARG A 110 -0.83 -27.64 4.73
N ILE A 111 -1.97 -27.02 5.04
CA ILE A 111 -2.10 -26.09 6.16
C ILE A 111 -2.04 -26.88 7.46
N GLU A 112 -2.74 -28.01 7.56
CA GLU A 112 -2.70 -28.88 8.73
C GLU A 112 -1.28 -29.42 8.99
N SER A 113 -0.56 -29.86 7.94
CA SER A 113 0.82 -30.31 8.09
C SER A 113 1.81 -29.18 8.42
N ALA A 114 1.62 -27.99 7.85
CA ALA A 114 2.40 -26.81 8.20
C ALA A 114 2.15 -26.38 9.66
N LEU A 115 0.90 -26.47 10.13
CA LEU A 115 0.57 -26.20 11.53
C LEU A 115 1.20 -27.24 12.45
N ALA A 116 1.12 -28.53 12.11
CA ALA A 116 1.78 -29.60 12.85
C ALA A 116 3.30 -29.40 12.94
N ALA A 117 3.95 -29.02 11.83
CA ALA A 117 5.38 -28.71 11.81
C ALA A 117 5.74 -27.42 12.58
N ALA A 118 4.80 -26.49 12.70
CA ALA A 118 4.98 -25.24 13.44
C ALA A 118 4.72 -25.38 14.95
N GLN A 119 4.06 -26.44 15.42
CA GLN A 119 3.83 -26.68 16.85
C GLN A 119 5.09 -26.58 17.72
N PRO A 120 6.22 -27.25 17.39
CA PRO A 120 7.43 -27.15 18.21
C PRO A 120 8.04 -25.74 18.22
N VAL A 121 7.96 -25.00 17.11
CA VAL A 121 8.44 -23.61 17.03
C VAL A 121 7.54 -22.68 17.84
N ALA A 122 6.23 -22.95 17.86
CA ALA A 122 5.29 -22.23 18.70
C ALA A 122 5.52 -22.51 20.20
N GLU A 123 5.97 -23.71 20.58
CA GLU A 123 6.38 -24.04 21.96
C GLU A 123 7.68 -23.33 22.39
N GLU A 124 8.66 -23.21 21.48
CA GLU A 124 9.89 -22.45 21.75
C GLU A 124 9.63 -20.94 21.81
N LEU A 125 8.74 -20.44 20.96
CA LEU A 125 8.31 -19.04 21.01
C LEU A 125 7.44 -18.76 22.22
N SER A 126 6.56 -19.67 22.63
CA SER A 126 5.73 -19.47 23.82
C SER A 126 6.61 -19.39 25.07
N SER A 127 7.58 -20.28 25.23
CA SER A 127 8.54 -20.27 26.35
C SER A 127 9.46 -19.04 26.36
N ARG A 128 9.89 -18.54 25.19
CA ARG A 128 10.63 -17.27 25.09
C ARG A 128 9.73 -16.04 25.28
N SER A 129 8.45 -16.14 24.90
CA SER A 129 7.48 -15.04 24.98
C SER A 129 6.93 -14.83 26.39
N THR A 130 6.89 -15.84 27.24
CA THR A 130 6.48 -15.68 28.65
C THR A 130 7.51 -14.86 29.43
N ALA A 131 8.81 -15.04 29.15
CA ALA A 131 9.88 -14.21 29.71
C ALA A 131 9.77 -12.74 29.26
N THR A 132 9.45 -12.49 27.98
CA THR A 132 9.24 -11.13 27.48
C THR A 132 7.91 -10.54 27.93
N LEU A 133 6.86 -11.34 28.10
CA LEU A 133 5.57 -10.91 28.67
C LEU A 133 5.69 -10.57 30.15
N ALA A 134 6.49 -11.32 30.93
CA ALA A 134 6.80 -10.98 32.31
C ALA A 134 7.57 -9.65 32.40
N ALA A 135 8.53 -9.42 31.48
CA ALA A 135 9.22 -8.14 31.36
C ALA A 135 8.28 -6.99 30.94
N LEU A 136 7.37 -7.23 29.98
CA LEU A 136 6.36 -6.26 29.55
C LEU A 136 5.34 -5.94 30.65
N ARG A 137 4.97 -6.93 31.47
CA ARG A 137 4.01 -6.78 32.57
C ARG A 137 4.60 -6.07 33.79
N GLY A 138 5.93 -6.10 33.95
CA GLY A 138 6.64 -5.35 34.98
C GLY A 138 7.07 -3.94 34.56
N GLN A 139 7.27 -3.67 33.26
CA GLN A 139 7.90 -2.41 32.80
C GLN A 139 7.14 -1.60 31.74
N VAL A 140 5.99 -2.02 31.22
CA VAL A 140 5.25 -1.21 30.22
C VAL A 140 3.82 -0.94 30.67
N SER A 141 3.59 0.32 31.05
CA SER A 141 2.26 0.81 31.40
C SER A 141 1.33 0.73 30.18
N ALA A 142 0.06 0.37 30.37
CA ALA A 142 -0.95 0.34 29.30
C ALA A 142 -1.04 1.67 28.51
N LYS A 143 -0.69 2.80 29.14
CA LYS A 143 -0.59 4.12 28.50
C LYS A 143 0.54 4.20 27.47
N GLU A 144 1.66 3.54 27.68
CA GLU A 144 2.79 3.52 26.75
C GLU A 144 2.50 2.66 25.53
N VAL A 145 1.84 1.52 25.72
CA VAL A 145 1.32 0.70 24.61
C VAL A 145 0.34 1.52 23.76
N GLN A 146 -0.60 2.22 24.39
CA GLN A 146 -1.57 3.05 23.69
C GLN A 146 -0.91 4.24 22.96
N LYS A 147 0.17 4.79 23.52
CA LYS A 147 0.99 5.85 22.90
C LYS A 147 1.79 5.32 21.71
N LEU A 148 2.34 4.10 21.79
CA LEU A 148 3.00 3.43 20.67
C LEU A 148 2.03 3.09 19.55
N VAL A 149 0.86 2.53 19.87
CA VAL A 149 -0.17 2.21 18.87
C VAL A 149 -0.63 3.48 18.16
N ARG A 150 -0.91 4.57 18.89
CA ARG A 150 -1.23 5.88 18.27
C ARG A 150 -0.12 6.40 17.36
N LYS A 151 1.15 6.21 17.73
CA LYS A 151 2.31 6.62 16.91
C LYS A 151 2.43 5.78 15.64
N HIS A 152 2.22 4.47 15.73
CA HIS A 152 2.24 3.57 14.59
C HIS A 152 1.04 3.76 13.67
N GLU A 153 -0.15 4.02 14.20
CA GLU A 153 -1.35 4.29 13.40
C GLU A 153 -1.18 5.55 12.56
N ARG A 154 -0.56 6.61 13.13
CA ARG A 154 -0.21 7.82 12.37
C ARG A 154 0.75 7.51 11.23
N ARG A 155 1.81 6.72 11.47
CA ARG A 155 2.80 6.31 10.43
C ARG A 155 2.22 5.37 9.38
N ALA A 156 1.30 4.48 9.76
CA ALA A 156 0.66 3.53 8.85
C ALA A 156 -0.27 4.22 7.84
N ARG A 157 -0.93 5.31 8.25
CA ARG A 157 -1.72 6.14 7.33
C ARG A 157 -0.83 6.82 6.29
N THR A 158 0.28 7.42 6.70
CA THR A 158 1.24 8.03 5.78
C THR A 158 1.86 7.01 4.83
N GLY A 159 2.23 5.83 5.34
CA GLY A 159 2.79 4.75 4.51
C GLY A 159 1.80 4.18 3.49
N ARG A 160 0.50 4.13 3.80
CA ARG A 160 -0.53 3.70 2.83
C ARG A 160 -0.75 4.73 1.73
N LEU A 161 -0.78 6.01 2.07
CA LEU A 161 -0.90 7.09 1.08
C LEU A 161 0.30 7.10 0.12
N LEU A 162 1.50 6.92 0.65
CA LEU A 162 2.73 6.90 -0.15
C LEU A 162 2.79 5.67 -1.07
N LYS A 163 2.39 4.49 -0.58
CA LYS A 163 2.24 3.29 -1.42
C LYS A 163 1.16 3.46 -2.50
N GLY A 164 0.04 4.12 -2.17
CA GLY A 164 -1.02 4.42 -3.13
C GLY A 164 -0.54 5.37 -4.23
N ALA A 165 0.14 6.46 -3.85
CA ALA A 165 0.72 7.42 -4.78
C ALA A 165 1.77 6.78 -5.70
N ALA A 166 2.62 5.90 -5.17
CA ALA A 166 3.60 5.17 -5.96
C ALA A 166 2.92 4.26 -7.02
N LEU A 167 1.87 3.54 -6.63
CA LEU A 167 1.14 2.68 -7.56
C LEU A 167 0.44 3.49 -8.67
N VAL A 168 -0.16 4.62 -8.31
CA VAL A 168 -0.79 5.54 -9.27
C VAL A 168 0.25 6.17 -10.19
N GLY A 169 1.41 6.56 -9.67
CA GLY A 169 2.52 7.09 -10.47
C GLY A 169 3.04 6.09 -11.49
N VAL A 170 3.19 4.81 -11.10
CA VAL A 170 3.61 3.74 -12.02
C VAL A 170 2.56 3.51 -13.11
N LEU A 171 1.27 3.48 -12.75
CA LEU A 171 0.19 3.32 -13.73
C LEU A 171 0.09 4.51 -14.70
N ALA A 172 0.14 5.74 -14.18
CA ALA A 172 0.09 6.95 -14.99
C ALA A 172 1.32 7.08 -15.90
N GLY A 173 2.51 6.77 -15.37
CA GLY A 173 3.75 6.77 -16.15
C GLY A 173 3.75 5.70 -17.24
N GLY A 174 3.27 4.49 -16.94
CA GLY A 174 3.11 3.41 -17.93
C GLY A 174 2.11 3.76 -19.03
N ALA A 175 0.97 4.37 -18.66
CA ALA A 175 -0.02 4.84 -19.62
C ALA A 175 0.53 5.98 -20.51
N TYR A 176 1.27 6.93 -19.93
CA TYR A 176 1.88 8.03 -20.69
C TYR A 176 2.97 7.54 -21.64
N ALA A 177 3.82 6.59 -21.22
CA ALA A 177 4.84 6.02 -22.08
C ALA A 177 4.23 5.22 -23.24
N ALA A 178 3.18 4.44 -22.97
CA ALA A 178 2.44 3.73 -24.01
C ALA A 178 1.75 4.69 -24.98
N TRP A 179 1.15 5.77 -24.48
CA TRP A 179 0.53 6.81 -25.30
C TRP A 179 1.56 7.58 -26.14
N LYS A 180 2.69 7.98 -25.56
CA LYS A 180 3.76 8.69 -26.28
C LYS A 180 4.43 7.79 -27.34
N TRP A 181 4.60 6.50 -27.05
CA TRP A 181 5.07 5.53 -28.03
C TRP A 181 4.06 5.35 -29.19
N TRP A 182 2.77 5.35 -28.88
CA TRP A 182 1.71 5.32 -29.88
C TRP A 182 1.65 6.60 -30.72
N ASP A 183 1.79 7.77 -30.10
CA ASP A 183 1.80 9.08 -30.76
C ASP A 183 2.98 9.21 -31.74
N GLN A 184 4.16 8.71 -31.34
CA GLN A 184 5.34 8.65 -32.20
C GLN A 184 5.16 7.69 -33.40
N GLN A 185 4.29 6.68 -33.29
CA GLN A 185 3.88 5.81 -34.40
C GLN A 185 2.71 6.38 -35.22
N SER A 186 1.95 7.34 -34.67
CA SER A 186 0.72 7.87 -35.28
C SER A 186 0.91 9.19 -36.02
N ASN A 187 1.99 9.93 -35.75
CA ASN A 187 2.47 11.04 -36.59
C ASN A 187 3.88 10.77 -37.10
N PRO A 188 4.07 9.86 -38.08
CA PRO A 188 5.36 9.78 -38.74
C PRO A 188 5.38 10.87 -39.83
N ASP A 189 6.52 11.55 -39.98
CA ASP A 189 6.75 12.75 -40.81
C ASP A 189 6.47 12.59 -42.33
N TRP A 190 5.72 11.57 -42.75
CA TRP A 190 5.16 11.41 -44.09
C TRP A 190 3.81 12.12 -44.27
N LEU A 191 3.24 12.72 -43.21
CA LEU A 191 2.07 13.61 -43.31
C LEU A 191 2.45 15.11 -43.34
N VAL A 192 3.73 15.43 -43.57
CA VAL A 192 4.15 16.74 -44.09
C VAL A 192 4.62 16.49 -45.51
N GLU A 193 3.92 17.10 -46.46
CA GLU A 193 4.28 17.05 -47.87
C GLU A 193 5.75 17.51 -48.04
N PRO A 194 6.63 16.72 -48.67
CA PRO A 194 7.87 17.26 -49.17
C PRO A 194 7.50 18.33 -50.21
N PRO A 195 8.00 19.58 -50.11
CA PRO A 195 7.76 20.58 -51.15
C PRO A 195 8.24 19.99 -52.49
N ALA A 196 7.34 19.96 -53.47
CA ALA A 196 7.59 19.40 -54.79
C ALA A 196 8.85 20.02 -55.40
N ALA A 197 9.85 19.19 -55.68
CA ALA A 197 11.03 19.60 -56.44
C ALA A 197 10.68 19.70 -57.93
N THR A 198 10.22 20.87 -58.39
CA THR A 198 10.27 21.41 -59.77
C THR A 198 9.53 22.75 -59.74
N GLU A 199 10.01 23.92 -60.17
CA GLU A 199 11.06 24.31 -61.11
C GLU A 199 11.67 25.65 -60.68
N LEU A 200 12.91 25.89 -61.09
CA LEU A 200 13.53 27.22 -61.06
C LEU A 200 12.71 28.19 -61.94
N SER A 201 12.23 29.28 -61.36
CA SER A 201 12.07 30.54 -62.10
C SER A 201 12.20 31.72 -61.15
N ALA A 202 13.29 32.45 -61.38
CA ALA A 202 13.59 33.75 -60.80
C ALA A 202 12.40 34.72 -60.93
N ARG A 203 11.60 34.87 -59.88
CA ARG A 203 10.63 35.98 -59.76
C ARG A 203 10.20 36.39 -58.35
N ASP A 204 10.55 35.63 -57.30
CA ASP A 204 10.00 35.88 -55.95
C ASP A 204 10.99 36.49 -54.92
N GLU A 205 12.21 36.86 -55.32
CA GLU A 205 13.08 37.67 -54.46
C GLU A 205 12.58 39.12 -54.29
N ALA A 206 11.64 39.57 -55.13
CA ALA A 206 11.02 40.89 -55.03
C ALA A 206 9.81 40.94 -54.07
N ALA A 207 9.30 39.79 -53.59
CA ALA A 207 8.15 39.72 -52.68
C ALA A 207 8.54 39.48 -51.21
N GLN A 208 9.76 39.01 -50.93
CA GLN A 208 10.24 38.83 -49.55
C GLN A 208 10.52 40.17 -48.84
N GLY A 209 10.87 41.23 -49.60
CA GLY A 209 11.10 42.57 -49.03
C GLY A 209 9.85 43.33 -48.58
N SER A 210 8.64 42.92 -49.01
CA SER A 210 7.40 43.61 -48.60
C SER A 210 6.77 43.07 -47.32
N PHE A 211 7.06 41.83 -46.94
CA PHE A 211 6.54 41.23 -45.71
C PHE A 211 7.38 41.56 -44.47
N GLU A 212 8.67 41.86 -44.65
CA GLU A 212 9.57 42.29 -43.57
C GLU A 212 9.28 43.73 -43.12
N ASP A 213 8.85 44.60 -44.04
CA ASP A 213 8.43 45.98 -43.73
C ASP A 213 7.06 46.03 -43.01
N GLU A 214 6.17 45.08 -43.31
CA GLU A 214 4.87 44.92 -42.62
C GLU A 214 5.02 44.34 -41.20
N LEU A 215 5.99 43.46 -40.97
CA LEU A 215 6.32 42.92 -39.63
C LEU A 215 6.96 43.98 -38.73
N ALA A 216 7.79 44.87 -39.26
CA ALA A 216 8.44 45.95 -38.51
C ALA A 216 7.45 47.06 -38.08
N VAL A 217 6.42 47.33 -38.88
CA VAL A 217 5.32 48.24 -38.50
C VAL A 217 4.43 47.61 -37.42
N LYS A 218 4.18 46.30 -37.51
CA LYS A 218 3.35 45.57 -36.54
C LYS A 218 4.04 45.35 -35.19
N GLU A 219 5.37 45.21 -35.15
CA GLU A 219 6.15 45.21 -33.91
C GLU A 219 6.23 46.60 -33.26
N ARG A 220 6.18 47.69 -34.03
CA ARG A 220 6.10 49.07 -33.50
C ARG A 220 4.71 49.42 -32.98
N GLU A 221 3.63 48.88 -33.55
CA GLU A 221 2.29 48.99 -32.97
C GLU A 221 2.14 48.12 -31.71
N ALA A 222 2.71 46.90 -31.69
CA ALA A 222 2.69 46.03 -30.51
C ALA A 222 3.57 46.55 -29.33
N GLY A 223 4.54 47.43 -29.61
CA GLY A 223 5.37 48.09 -28.58
C GLY A 223 4.73 49.29 -27.89
N ALA A 224 3.57 49.77 -28.36
CA ALA A 224 2.87 50.93 -27.78
C ALA A 224 1.64 50.54 -26.92
N GLU A 225 1.27 49.27 -26.87
CA GLU A 225 0.15 48.77 -26.05
C GLU A 225 0.68 47.87 -24.92
N SER A 226 1.51 48.47 -24.06
CA SER A 226 1.92 47.87 -22.80
C SER A 226 0.92 48.19 -21.68
N ASP A 227 0.22 47.14 -21.24
CA ASP A 227 -0.25 46.86 -19.88
C ASP A 227 -1.47 47.64 -19.32
N PRO A 228 -2.61 46.94 -19.16
CA PRO A 228 -3.32 46.99 -17.89
C PRO A 228 -3.66 45.57 -17.44
N GLY A 229 -2.79 44.93 -16.67
CA GLY A 229 -3.18 43.73 -15.94
C GLY A 229 -2.08 42.83 -15.40
N SER A 230 -0.81 43.22 -15.42
CA SER A 230 0.21 42.53 -14.64
C SER A 230 0.07 42.88 -13.16
N LEU A 231 -0.68 42.07 -12.41
CA LEU A 231 -0.66 42.13 -10.95
C LEU A 231 0.75 41.79 -10.47
N PRO A 232 1.41 42.67 -9.68
CA PRO A 232 2.77 42.42 -9.26
C PRO A 232 2.79 41.23 -8.30
N SER A 233 3.71 40.30 -8.57
CA SER A 233 4.00 39.09 -7.77
C SER A 233 4.21 39.37 -6.27
N SER A 234 4.44 40.63 -5.87
CA SER A 234 4.57 41.06 -4.47
C SER A 234 3.24 41.10 -3.70
N ALA A 235 2.08 41.16 -4.37
CA ALA A 235 0.78 41.13 -3.70
C ALA A 235 0.38 39.72 -3.24
N LEU A 236 0.76 38.68 -4.01
CA LEU A 236 0.50 37.29 -3.65
C LEU A 236 1.40 36.79 -2.51
N GLU A 237 2.63 37.31 -2.42
CA GLU A 237 3.53 37.01 -1.30
C GLU A 237 3.06 37.69 0.00
N ALA A 238 2.52 38.90 -0.08
CA ALA A 238 1.92 39.59 1.08
C ALA A 238 0.63 38.93 1.57
N GLU A 239 -0.21 38.40 0.67
CA GLU A 239 -1.42 37.64 1.06
C GLU A 239 -1.09 36.26 1.64
N ALA A 240 -0.02 35.62 1.18
CA ALA A 240 0.45 34.35 1.75
C ALA A 240 1.00 34.52 3.17
N GLU A 241 1.77 35.58 3.43
CA GLU A 241 2.31 35.89 4.76
C GLU A 241 1.21 36.33 5.74
N ALA A 242 0.19 37.06 5.27
CA ALA A 242 -0.98 37.42 6.07
C ALA A 242 -1.89 36.22 6.39
N ALA A 243 -1.93 35.20 5.52
CA ALA A 243 -2.67 33.96 5.76
C ALA A 243 -1.97 33.06 6.78
N GLU A 244 -0.64 32.95 6.77
CA GLU A 244 0.12 32.23 7.80
C GLU A 244 -0.01 32.91 9.17
N ALA A 245 0.07 34.25 9.25
CA ALA A 245 -0.12 34.96 10.51
C ALA A 245 -1.53 34.79 11.12
N ARG A 246 -2.56 34.60 10.29
CA ARG A 246 -3.93 34.29 10.77
C ARG A 246 -4.07 32.87 11.31
N ILE A 247 -3.38 31.91 10.71
CA ILE A 247 -3.38 30.51 11.15
C ILE A 247 -2.66 30.38 12.51
N ASP A 248 -1.52 31.06 12.66
CA ASP A 248 -0.76 31.06 13.93
C ASP A 248 -1.53 31.76 15.07
N ALA A 249 -2.30 32.81 14.75
CA ALA A 249 -3.16 33.49 15.73
C ALA A 249 -4.36 32.63 16.18
N GLU A 250 -4.95 31.82 15.30
CA GLU A 250 -6.00 30.86 15.67
C GLU A 250 -5.44 29.70 16.52
N ASP A 251 -4.25 29.19 16.19
CA ASP A 251 -3.63 28.11 16.95
C ASP A 251 -3.16 28.57 18.34
N ALA A 252 -2.75 29.85 18.49
CA ALA A 252 -2.48 30.46 19.79
C ALA A 252 -3.76 30.59 20.65
N LYS A 253 -4.89 30.99 20.05
CA LYS A 253 -6.19 31.04 20.76
C LYS A 253 -6.72 29.66 21.15
N ARG A 254 -6.41 28.62 20.37
CA ARG A 254 -6.76 27.22 20.69
C ARG A 254 -5.91 26.61 21.80
N LYS A 255 -4.71 27.13 22.06
CA LYS A 255 -3.82 26.69 23.15
C LYS A 255 -4.11 27.32 24.51
N HIS A 256 -4.98 28.33 24.58
CA HIS A 256 -5.35 29.04 25.82
C HIS A 256 -6.84 28.93 26.17
N ARG A 257 -7.55 27.95 25.58
CA ARG A 257 -8.91 27.55 25.94
C ARG A 257 -8.92 26.12 26.43
#